data_AF-M0ELA4-F1
#
_entry.id   AF-M0ELA4-F1
#
_cell.length_a   1.000
_cell.length_b   1.000
_cell.length_c   1.000
_cell.angle_alpha   90.00
_cell.angle_beta   90.00
_cell.angle_gamma   90.00
#
_symmetry.space_group_name_H-M   'P 1'
#
loop_
_entity.id
_entity.type
_entity.pdbx_description
1 polymer ?
#
loop_
_entity_poly.entity_id
_entity_poly.type
_entity_poly.pdbx_seq_one_letter_code
_entity_poly.pdbx_strand_id
1 'polypeptide(L)'
;MTMDIEEYRELFEPHDELQIYRCRQCDHISTNIGSLHAHCERHRGYTRFNIQVPFTDTSVGDFDRLMEYTDVMDEEQMEQIDLSEVEVAIQIPILDQILRWYR
;
A
#
# COMPACT_ATOMS: atom_id res chain seq x y z
N MET A 1 -29.82 -9.66 -7.77
CA MET A 1 -29.72 -8.22 -8.06
C MET A 1 -28.41 -8.03 -8.79
N THR A 2 -28.46 -7.78 -10.09
CA THR A 2 -27.29 -7.39 -10.89
C THR A 2 -27.43 -5.89 -11.11
N MET A 3 -26.50 -5.12 -10.55
CA MET A 3 -26.46 -3.67 -10.68
C MET A 3 -25.96 -3.34 -12.11
N ASP A 4 -26.60 -2.39 -12.78
CA ASP A 4 -26.31 -2.05 -14.18
C ASP A 4 -24.95 -1.31 -14.27
N ILE A 5 -24.18 -1.56 -15.32
CA ILE A 5 -22.86 -0.94 -15.51
C ILE A 5 -22.99 0.59 -15.59
N GLU A 6 -24.10 1.10 -16.11
CA GLU A 6 -24.37 2.54 -16.13
C GLU A 6 -24.69 3.09 -14.72
N GLU A 7 -25.36 2.31 -13.87
CA GLU A 7 -25.58 2.64 -12.45
C GLU A 7 -24.26 2.66 -11.66
N TYR A 8 -23.32 1.75 -11.97
CA TYR A 8 -21.95 1.80 -11.42
C TYR A 8 -21.17 3.04 -11.87
N ARG A 9 -21.34 3.49 -13.12
CA ARG A 9 -20.62 4.65 -13.66
C ARG A 9 -21.11 5.98 -13.10
N GLU A 10 -22.39 6.07 -12.74
CA GLU A 10 -22.93 7.25 -12.04
C GLU A 10 -22.51 7.29 -10.56
N LEU A 11 -22.26 6.12 -9.95
CA LEU A 11 -21.75 6.03 -8.57
C LEU A 11 -20.24 6.25 -8.45
N PHE A 12 -19.49 6.10 -9.54
CA PHE A 12 -18.04 6.16 -9.55
C PHE A 12 -17.58 7.13 -10.63
N GLU A 13 -17.42 8.41 -10.25
CA GLU A 13 -16.73 9.36 -11.11
C GLU A 13 -15.26 8.93 -11.24
N PRO A 14 -14.72 8.80 -12.46
CA PRO A 14 -13.31 8.49 -12.64
C PRO A 14 -12.49 9.65 -12.09
N HIS A 15 -11.79 9.41 -10.98
CA HIS A 15 -10.77 10.33 -10.49
C HIS A 15 -9.60 10.29 -11.49
N ASP A 16 -9.52 11.28 -12.38
CA ASP A 16 -8.38 11.52 -13.28
C ASP A 16 -7.17 12.13 -12.53
N GLU A 17 -7.33 12.40 -11.23
CA GLU A 17 -6.33 12.99 -10.36
C GLU A 17 -5.35 11.95 -9.81
N LEU A 18 -4.06 12.28 -9.82
CA LEU A 18 -3.00 11.41 -9.35
C LEU A 18 -3.08 11.26 -7.82
N GLN A 19 -3.78 10.24 -7.31
CA GLN A 19 -3.84 10.03 -5.87
C GLN A 19 -2.49 9.58 -5.30
N ILE A 20 -1.97 10.31 -4.32
CA ILE A 20 -0.79 9.93 -3.55
C ILE A 20 -1.22 9.35 -2.20
N TYR A 21 -0.58 8.25 -1.80
CA TYR A 21 -0.85 7.54 -0.57
C TYR A 21 0.37 7.61 0.35
N ARG A 22 0.14 7.91 1.63
CA ARG A 22 1.19 7.99 2.66
C ARG A 22 0.93 6.98 3.78
N CYS A 23 2.00 6.41 4.32
CA CYS A 23 1.91 5.59 5.52
C CYS A 23 1.69 6.48 6.76
N ARG A 24 0.78 6.09 7.64
CA ARG A 24 0.56 6.82 8.91
C ARG A 24 1.63 6.55 9.98
N GLN A 25 2.36 5.45 9.84
CA GLN A 25 3.36 5.04 10.82
C GLN A 25 4.77 5.53 10.50
N CYS A 26 5.04 5.87 9.24
CA CYS A 26 6.31 6.45 8.81
C CYS A 26 6.10 7.35 7.57
N ASP A 27 7.11 8.11 7.18
CA ASP A 27 7.00 9.05 6.05
C ASP A 27 7.10 8.39 4.67
N HIS A 28 6.77 7.10 4.53
CA HIS A 28 6.77 6.43 3.23
C HIS A 28 5.57 6.88 2.39
N ILE A 29 5.85 7.27 1.15
CA ILE A 29 4.88 7.78 0.19
C ILE A 29 4.88 6.88 -1.05
N SER A 30 3.71 6.59 -1.61
CA SER A 30 3.55 5.83 -2.84
C SER A 30 2.44 6.40 -3.70
N THR A 31 2.60 6.30 -5.02
CA THR A 31 1.58 6.70 -6.01
C THR A 31 0.53 5.63 -6.26
N ASN A 32 0.67 4.46 -5.63
CA ASN A 32 -0.32 3.40 -5.75
C ASN A 32 -0.58 2.74 -4.39
N ILE A 33 -1.85 2.43 -4.15
CA ILE A 33 -2.30 1.87 -2.87
C ILE A 33 -1.72 0.47 -2.60
N GLY A 34 -1.49 -0.33 -3.65
CA GLY A 34 -0.95 -1.69 -3.52
C GLY A 34 0.49 -1.72 -2.99
N SER A 35 1.33 -0.79 -3.45
CA SER A 35 2.70 -0.60 -3.01
C SER A 35 2.75 -0.08 -1.58
N LEU A 36 1.88 0.87 -1.22
CA LEU A 36 1.76 1.31 0.16
C LEU A 36 1.33 0.15 1.08
N HIS A 37 0.35 -0.64 0.66
CA HIS A 37 -0.11 -1.80 1.43
C HIS A 37 0.99 -2.85 1.60
N ALA A 38 1.71 -3.18 0.53
CA ALA A 38 2.87 -4.06 0.61
C ALA A 38 3.97 -3.51 1.55
N HIS A 39 4.12 -2.19 1.63
CA HIS A 39 4.95 -1.55 2.63
C HIS A 39 4.39 -1.74 4.05
N CYS A 40 3.11 -1.47 4.28
CA CYS A 40 2.43 -1.53 5.57
C CYS A 40 2.39 -2.94 6.18
N GLU A 41 2.47 -3.99 5.36
CA GLU A 41 2.64 -5.38 5.84
C GLU A 41 3.87 -5.54 6.75
N ARG A 42 4.92 -4.74 6.55
CA ARG A 42 6.12 -4.77 7.41
C ARG A 42 5.87 -4.20 8.80
N HIS A 43 4.92 -3.27 8.93
CA HIS A 43 4.55 -2.66 10.21
C HIS A 43 3.65 -3.57 11.04
N ARG A 44 2.74 -4.30 10.38
CA ARG A 44 1.87 -5.30 11.02
C ARG A 44 2.66 -6.47 11.60
N GLY A 45 3.85 -6.71 11.05
CA GLY A 45 4.76 -7.73 11.50
C GLY A 45 4.30 -9.13 11.13
N TYR A 46 5.15 -10.09 11.49
CA TYR A 46 4.96 -11.50 11.18
C TYR A 46 4.60 -12.26 12.47
N THR A 47 4.07 -13.48 12.32
CA THR A 47 3.94 -14.37 13.49
C THR A 47 5.31 -14.61 14.16
N ARG A 48 5.31 -15.23 15.35
CA ARG A 48 6.54 -15.63 16.08
C ARG A 48 7.53 -16.47 15.26
N PHE A 49 7.09 -17.07 14.15
CA PHE A 49 7.92 -17.86 13.23
C PHE A 49 8.34 -17.08 11.98
N ASN A 50 8.16 -15.76 11.99
CA ASN A 50 8.45 -14.86 10.88
C ASN A 50 7.73 -15.21 9.57
N ILE A 51 6.49 -15.70 9.67
CA ILE A 51 5.61 -16.00 8.54
C ILE A 51 4.28 -15.27 8.69
N GLN A 52 3.68 -14.88 7.58
CA GLN A 52 2.29 -14.42 7.51
C GLN A 52 1.37 -15.64 7.37
N VAL A 53 0.29 -15.67 8.15
CA VAL A 53 -0.61 -16.83 8.21
C VAL A 53 -2.04 -16.39 7.87
N PRO A 54 -2.70 -17.00 6.86
CA PRO A 54 -3.96 -16.50 6.28
C PRO A 54 -5.17 -16.38 7.22
N PHE A 55 -5.13 -17.02 8.39
CA PHE A 55 -6.24 -17.08 9.35
C PHE A 55 -5.89 -16.39 10.67
N THR A 56 -4.90 -15.50 10.66
CA THR A 56 -4.45 -14.72 11.81
C THR A 56 -4.48 -13.24 11.48
N ASP A 57 -4.28 -12.38 12.48
CA ASP A 57 -4.12 -10.92 12.28
C ASP A 57 -2.92 -10.54 11.41
N THR A 58 -2.03 -11.50 11.13
CA THR A 58 -0.88 -11.36 10.21
C THR A 58 -1.18 -11.90 8.81
N SER A 59 -2.45 -12.11 8.46
CA SER A 59 -2.81 -12.50 7.10
C SER A 59 -2.41 -11.42 6.11
N VAL A 60 -1.77 -11.84 5.02
CA VAL A 60 -1.52 -10.97 3.86
C VAL A 60 -2.82 -10.47 3.27
N GLY A 61 -2.82 -9.20 2.86
CA GLY A 61 -3.91 -8.64 2.07
C GLY A 61 -5.22 -8.47 2.84
N ASP A 62 -5.15 -8.38 4.17
CA ASP A 62 -6.25 -7.90 5.00
C ASP A 62 -6.38 -6.38 4.80
N PHE A 63 -7.15 -6.01 3.76
CA PHE A 63 -7.30 -4.65 3.27
C PHE A 63 -7.90 -3.70 4.31
N ASP A 64 -8.90 -4.16 5.06
CA ASP A 64 -9.57 -3.33 6.08
C ASP A 64 -8.54 -2.80 7.09
N ARG A 65 -7.64 -3.66 7.56
CA ARG A 65 -6.54 -3.22 8.42
C ARG A 65 -5.49 -2.38 7.72
N LEU A 66 -5.13 -2.71 6.48
CA LEU A 66 -4.13 -1.93 5.74
C LEU A 66 -4.58 -0.49 5.53
N MET A 67 -5.88 -0.26 5.36
CA MET A 67 -6.47 1.08 5.30
C MET A 67 -6.30 1.89 6.58
N GLU A 68 -6.13 1.25 7.76
CA GLU A 68 -5.84 1.96 9.01
C GLU A 68 -4.47 2.68 8.95
N TYR A 69 -3.53 2.11 8.18
CA TYR A 69 -2.18 2.66 7.97
C TYR A 69 -2.08 3.60 6.77
N THR A 70 -3.13 3.71 5.97
CA THR A 70 -3.13 4.49 4.74
C THR A 70 -3.73 5.87 4.98
N ASP A 71 -2.98 6.89 4.60
CA ASP A 71 -3.46 8.26 4.47
C ASP A 71 -3.51 8.64 3.00
N VAL A 72 -4.63 9.22 2.58
CA VAL A 72 -4.83 9.67 1.21
C VAL A 72 -4.52 11.16 1.18
N MET A 73 -3.52 11.55 0.39
CA MET A 73 -3.08 12.94 0.31
C MET A 73 -3.91 13.69 -0.72
N ASP A 74 -4.38 14.88 -0.33
CA ASP A 74 -5.10 15.80 -1.21
C ASP A 74 -4.12 16.57 -2.12
N GLU A 75 -4.65 17.17 -3.19
CA GLU A 75 -3.89 17.85 -4.26
C GLU A 75 -2.91 18.91 -3.74
N GLU A 76 -3.28 19.67 -2.70
CA GLU A 76 -2.44 20.72 -2.09
C GLU A 76 -1.17 20.15 -1.43
N GLN A 77 -1.21 18.90 -0.99
CA GLN A 77 -0.07 18.24 -0.35
C GLN A 77 0.86 17.57 -1.38
N MET A 78 0.42 17.40 -2.62
CA MET A 78 1.22 16.81 -3.70
C MET A 78 2.29 17.76 -4.22
N GLU A 79 2.03 19.08 -4.23
CA GLU A 79 2.97 20.09 -4.71
C GLU A 79 4.26 20.21 -3.86
N GLN A 80 4.23 19.68 -2.63
CA GLN A 80 5.35 19.74 -1.69
C GLN A 80 6.22 18.48 -1.70
N ILE A 81 5.84 17.44 -2.44
CA ILE A 81 6.58 16.19 -2.48
C ILE A 81 7.63 16.28 -3.59
N ASP A 82 8.92 16.24 -3.21
CA ASP A 82 10.01 16.13 -4.17
C ASP A 82 9.93 14.76 -4.85
N LEU A 83 9.90 14.73 -6.19
CA LEU A 83 9.82 13.49 -6.99
C LEU A 83 10.95 12.49 -6.67
N SER A 84 12.03 12.94 -6.03
CA SER A 84 13.12 12.08 -5.55
C SER A 84 12.79 11.30 -4.27
N GLU A 85 11.77 11.71 -3.49
CA GLU A 85 11.33 11.04 -2.26
C GLU A 85 10.22 10.00 -2.50
N VAL A 86 9.57 10.06 -3.66
CA VAL A 86 8.64 9.01 -4.11
C VAL A 86 9.48 7.82 -4.57
N GLU A 87 9.96 7.04 -3.61
CA GLU A 87 10.61 5.77 -3.91
C GLU A 87 9.60 4.88 -4.64
N VAL A 88 9.90 4.55 -5.90
CA VAL A 88 9.28 3.44 -6.63
C VAL A 88 9.74 2.14 -5.96
N ALA A 89 9.24 1.90 -4.76
CA ALA A 89 9.66 0.80 -3.90
C ALA A 89 8.99 -0.48 -4.36
N ILE A 90 9.52 -1.06 -5.43
CA ILE A 90 9.60 -2.53 -5.54
C ILE A 90 10.95 -2.96 -4.95
N GLN A 91 11.28 -2.47 -3.75
CA GLN A 91 12.29 -3.13 -2.94
C GLN A 91 11.60 -4.35 -2.34
N ILE A 92 11.73 -5.51 -3.00
CA ILE A 92 11.38 -6.80 -2.37
C ILE A 92 12.53 -7.09 -1.38
N PRO A 93 12.36 -6.89 -0.06
CA PRO A 93 13.41 -7.15 0.94
C PRO A 93 13.84 -8.61 0.97
N ILE A 94 13.00 -9.49 0.41
CA ILE A 94 13.30 -10.91 0.24
C ILE A 94 14.48 -11.09 -0.73
N LEU A 95 14.66 -10.23 -1.74
CA LEU A 95 15.77 -10.37 -2.69
C LEU A 95 17.12 -10.09 -2.00
N ASP A 96 17.18 -9.08 -1.14
CA ASP A 96 18.39 -8.72 -0.39
C ASP A 96 18.74 -9.76 0.69
N GLN A 97 17.71 -10.39 1.26
CA GLN A 97 17.89 -11.56 2.13
C GLN A 97 18.35 -12.79 1.33
N ILE A 98 17.74 -13.12 0.18
CA ILE A 98 18.11 -14.27 -0.66
C ILE A 98 19.55 -14.14 -1.18
N LEU A 99 19.97 -12.95 -1.60
CA LEU A 99 21.32 -12.72 -2.11
C LEU A 99 22.40 -12.85 -1.02
N ARG A 100 22.08 -12.59 0.25
CA ARG A 100 22.98 -12.89 1.39
C ARG A 100 23.18 -14.39 1.64
N TRP A 101 22.25 -15.25 1.22
CA TRP A 101 22.36 -16.71 1.36
C TRP A 101 23.12 -17.37 0.20
N TYR A 102 23.33 -16.66 -0.92
CA TYR A 102 24.00 -17.16 -2.12
C TYR A 102 25.49 -16.79 -2.23
N ARG A 103 26.04 -16.11 -1.21
CA ARG A 103 27.47 -15.78 -1.06
C ARG A 103 28.06 -16.54 0.12
#